data_AF-A0A9E4CPT9-F1
#
_entry.id   AF-A0A9E4CPT9-F1
#
_cell.length_a   1.000
_cell.length_b   1.000
_cell.length_c   1.000
_cell.angle_alpha   90.00
_cell.angle_beta   90.00
_cell.angle_gamma   90.00
#
_symmetry.space_group_name_H-M   'P 1'
#
loop_
_entity.id
_entity.type
_entity.pdbx_description
1 polymer ?
#
loop_
_entity_poly.entity_id
_entity_poly.type
_entity_poly.pdbx_seq_one_letter_code
_entity_poly.pdbx_strand_id
1 'polypeptide(L)'
;MQVDRTGGDAARRRRQHAAQILRAATAAPAAPAIAPAAPAAPAPVDPRVLQPTHAKTYRTFPVPTPSKAKGEWTVDWERAYADAQKVLDAIDFSKRDIVIWAPGTSNHGPHPAFEEAVAEAYRGQGSNLVALEYEATWHLRRSLPTGIATMRLVLEGIRARGGDHRVLLAGESQGSWIIGEVLADPAVSKVVDRAVLLGHPWLAAHQYNHGEDPRVRVINHAGDMVAMPVNGDPTVGLDAILAIRTLDISKVGSLLKGIIANPKQGVELLKSITHAIPFVKDFIKDPHVYDGEMSRAVEFLRHGTLPISGDLADLLGVAQMPNGLLDPAHDEEAHRRLARQAAAAYAAQRATAAA
;
A
#
# COMPACT_ATOMS: atom_id res chain seq x y z
N MET A 1 -0.98 -65.70 -65.14
CA MET A 1 -0.24 -65.61 -63.85
C MET A 1 -1.24 -65.19 -62.78
N GLN A 2 -1.73 -66.14 -61.99
CA GLN A 2 -2.79 -65.93 -61.00
C GLN A 2 -2.12 -65.97 -59.62
N VAL A 3 -2.04 -64.82 -58.95
CA VAL A 3 -1.37 -64.67 -57.65
C VAL A 3 -2.37 -64.98 -56.54
N ASP A 4 -2.02 -65.97 -55.73
CA ASP A 4 -2.79 -66.53 -54.64
C ASP A 4 -2.97 -65.51 -53.49
N ARG A 5 -4.23 -65.16 -53.17
CA ARG A 5 -4.62 -64.15 -52.16
C ARG A 5 -4.97 -64.75 -50.80
N THR A 6 -4.67 -66.02 -50.55
CA THR A 6 -5.14 -66.74 -49.35
C THR A 6 -4.31 -66.47 -48.08
N GLY A 7 -3.12 -65.87 -48.18
CA GLY A 7 -2.21 -65.69 -47.03
C GLY A 7 -2.55 -64.58 -46.02
N GLY A 8 -3.32 -63.56 -46.42
CA GLY A 8 -3.59 -62.38 -45.57
C GLY A 8 -4.58 -62.65 -44.42
N ASP A 9 -5.50 -63.59 -44.63
CA ASP A 9 -6.65 -63.80 -43.77
C ASP A 9 -6.32 -64.62 -42.52
N ALA A 10 -5.36 -65.55 -42.63
CA ALA A 10 -4.88 -66.34 -41.50
C ALA A 10 -4.07 -65.50 -40.50
N ALA A 11 -3.27 -64.56 -40.99
CA ALA A 11 -2.48 -63.67 -40.14
C ALA A 11 -3.37 -62.67 -39.36
N ARG A 12 -4.46 -62.20 -39.97
CA ARG A 12 -5.42 -61.29 -39.32
C ARG A 12 -6.21 -61.98 -38.20
N ARG A 13 -6.64 -63.22 -38.42
CA ARG A 13 -7.36 -64.01 -37.40
C ARG A 13 -6.48 -64.35 -36.19
N ARG A 14 -5.19 -64.66 -36.40
CA ARG A 14 -4.25 -64.92 -35.29
C ARG A 14 -4.03 -63.68 -34.40
N ARG A 15 -3.97 -62.47 -34.99
CA ARG A 15 -3.85 -61.22 -34.21
C ARG A 15 -5.12 -60.89 -33.43
N GLN A 16 -6.30 -61.12 -34.00
CA GLN A 16 -7.56 -60.90 -33.30
C GLN A 16 -7.77 -61.88 -32.14
N HIS A 17 -7.36 -63.14 -32.31
CA HIS A 17 -7.45 -64.14 -31.25
C HIS A 17 -6.46 -63.88 -30.10
N ALA A 18 -5.22 -63.45 -30.41
CA ALA A 18 -4.26 -63.04 -29.38
C ALA A 18 -4.72 -61.82 -28.57
N ALA A 19 -5.40 -60.85 -29.21
CA ALA A 19 -5.97 -59.68 -28.53
C ALA A 19 -7.16 -60.03 -27.62
N GLN A 20 -7.94 -61.06 -27.95
CA GLN A 20 -9.02 -61.55 -27.08
C GLN A 20 -8.50 -62.31 -25.87
N ILE A 21 -7.45 -63.12 -26.03
CA ILE A 21 -6.82 -63.84 -24.91
C ILE A 21 -6.19 -62.85 -23.90
N LEU A 22 -5.60 -61.75 -24.38
CA LEU A 22 -5.06 -60.72 -23.49
C LEU A 22 -6.14 -59.95 -22.69
N ARG A 23 -7.36 -59.80 -23.23
CA ARG A 23 -8.47 -59.14 -22.52
C ARG A 23 -9.17 -60.04 -21.50
N ALA A 24 -9.11 -61.36 -21.68
CA ALA A 24 -9.70 -62.31 -20.73
C ALA A 24 -8.82 -62.53 -19.49
N ALA A 25 -7.50 -62.28 -19.57
CA ALA A 25 -6.56 -62.49 -18.46
C ALA A 25 -6.56 -61.37 -17.40
N THR A 26 -7.24 -60.25 -17.63
CA THR A 26 -7.26 -59.09 -16.70
C THR A 26 -8.56 -58.94 -15.89
N ALA A 27 -9.50 -59.88 -16.00
CA ALA A 27 -10.75 -59.86 -15.24
C ALA A 27 -10.69 -60.77 -14.01
N ALA A 28 -9.81 -60.45 -13.06
CA ALA A 28 -9.90 -61.01 -11.70
C ALA A 28 -10.98 -60.23 -10.92
N PRO A 29 -11.88 -60.89 -10.18
CA PRO A 29 -12.85 -60.20 -9.32
C PRO A 29 -12.09 -59.43 -8.24
N ALA A 30 -12.21 -58.10 -8.27
CA ALA A 30 -11.67 -57.23 -7.23
C ALA A 30 -12.31 -57.60 -5.88
N ALA A 31 -11.47 -57.88 -4.89
CA ALA A 31 -11.90 -58.00 -3.50
C ALA A 31 -12.66 -56.71 -3.09
N PRO A 32 -13.71 -56.81 -2.25
CA PRO A 32 -14.43 -55.64 -1.78
C PRO A 32 -13.45 -54.69 -1.08
N ALA A 33 -13.21 -53.54 -1.70
CA ALA A 33 -12.42 -52.48 -1.11
C ALA A 33 -13.13 -52.03 0.16
N ILE A 34 -12.51 -52.29 1.31
CA ILE A 34 -12.88 -51.64 2.56
C ILE A 34 -12.69 -50.15 2.32
N ALA A 35 -13.80 -49.42 2.17
CA ALA A 35 -13.76 -47.98 2.04
C ALA A 35 -13.03 -47.43 3.28
N PRO A 36 -11.89 -46.73 3.13
CA PRO A 36 -11.28 -46.05 4.27
C PRO A 36 -12.35 -45.13 4.86
N ALA A 37 -12.49 -45.17 6.19
CA ALA A 37 -13.35 -44.25 6.91
C ALA A 37 -13.06 -42.84 6.40
N ALA A 38 -14.11 -42.14 5.96
CA ALA A 38 -13.98 -40.75 5.52
C ALA A 38 -13.18 -39.99 6.59
N PRO A 39 -12.13 -39.26 6.22
CA PRO A 39 -11.36 -38.49 7.18
C PRO A 39 -12.34 -37.65 7.98
N ALA A 40 -12.24 -37.72 9.31
CA ALA A 40 -13.07 -36.92 10.19
C ALA A 40 -13.04 -35.48 9.68
N ALA A 41 -14.22 -34.89 9.48
CA ALA A 41 -14.32 -33.49 9.08
C ALA A 41 -13.42 -32.69 10.02
N PRO A 42 -12.50 -31.85 9.49
CA PRO A 42 -11.61 -31.08 10.34
C PRO A 42 -12.47 -30.34 11.36
N ALA A 43 -12.05 -30.39 12.62
CA ALA A 43 -12.72 -29.65 13.68
C ALA A 43 -12.92 -28.20 13.21
N PRO A 44 -14.09 -27.58 13.48
CA PRO A 44 -14.33 -26.21 13.07
C PRO A 44 -13.19 -25.36 13.61
N VAL A 45 -12.40 -24.82 12.67
CA VAL A 45 -11.30 -23.91 12.99
C VAL A 45 -11.94 -22.74 13.72
N ASP A 46 -11.48 -22.48 14.96
CA ASP A 46 -11.91 -21.32 15.73
C ASP A 46 -11.88 -20.09 14.80
N PRO A 47 -13.03 -19.40 14.59
CA PRO A 47 -13.10 -18.30 13.64
C PRO A 47 -12.17 -17.14 14.02
N ARG A 48 -11.71 -17.07 15.28
CA ARG A 48 -10.76 -16.06 15.72
C ARG A 48 -9.33 -16.47 15.39
N VAL A 49 -8.83 -15.88 14.31
CA VAL A 49 -7.43 -15.98 13.91
C VAL A 49 -6.50 -15.34 14.97
N LEU A 50 -6.96 -14.29 15.65
CA LEU A 50 -6.24 -13.68 16.78
C LEU A 50 -6.87 -14.14 18.10
N GLN A 51 -6.17 -14.99 18.85
CA GLN A 51 -6.64 -15.38 20.18
C GLN A 51 -6.49 -14.19 21.16
N PRO A 52 -7.51 -13.86 21.97
CA PRO A 52 -7.44 -12.77 22.96
C PRO A 52 -6.33 -12.97 24.00
N THR A 53 -5.94 -14.21 24.29
CA THR A 53 -4.81 -14.54 25.17
C THR A 53 -3.47 -14.11 24.58
N HIS A 54 -3.36 -14.10 23.25
CA HIS A 54 -2.19 -13.57 22.56
C HIS A 54 -2.16 -12.04 22.57
N ALA A 55 -3.25 -11.35 22.89
CA ALA A 55 -3.24 -9.89 22.99
C ALA A 55 -2.20 -9.35 24.00
N LYS A 56 -1.85 -10.17 25.00
CA LYS A 56 -0.78 -9.90 25.95
C LYS A 56 0.62 -10.18 25.39
N THR A 57 0.77 -11.12 24.46
CA THR A 57 2.04 -11.42 23.82
C THR A 57 2.40 -10.43 22.73
N TYR A 58 1.47 -9.81 21.97
CA TYR A 58 1.91 -8.81 20.99
C TYR A 58 2.35 -7.45 21.59
N ARG A 59 2.18 -7.21 22.90
CA ARG A 59 2.85 -6.09 23.59
C ARG A 59 4.39 -6.17 23.52
N THR A 60 4.94 -7.32 23.16
CA THR A 60 6.39 -7.52 22.98
C THR A 60 6.83 -7.45 21.52
N PHE A 61 5.91 -7.24 20.55
CA PHE A 61 6.33 -7.08 19.17
C PHE A 61 6.97 -5.70 19.04
N PRO A 62 8.26 -5.63 18.65
CA PRO A 62 8.89 -4.36 18.41
C PRO A 62 8.17 -3.70 17.23
N VAL A 63 7.49 -2.59 17.49
CA VAL A 63 7.07 -1.68 16.43
C VAL A 63 8.27 -0.79 16.14
N PRO A 64 8.82 -0.80 14.91
CA PRO A 64 9.96 0.04 14.58
C PRO A 64 9.60 1.50 14.80
N THR A 65 10.60 2.34 15.07
CA THR A 65 10.40 3.77 15.10
C THR A 65 9.90 4.20 13.72
N PRO A 66 8.65 4.67 13.60
CA PRO A 66 8.00 4.77 12.29
C PRO A 66 8.46 6.02 11.53
N SER A 67 9.29 6.86 12.12
CA SER A 67 9.68 8.13 11.54
C SER A 67 11.14 8.45 11.77
N LYS A 68 11.71 9.22 10.83
CA LYS A 68 12.97 9.94 11.03
C LYS A 68 12.88 11.00 12.13
N ALA A 69 11.67 11.45 12.46
CA ALA A 69 11.42 12.43 13.53
C ALA A 69 11.55 11.79 14.92
N LYS A 70 12.23 12.50 15.82
CA LYS A 70 12.46 12.05 17.19
C LYS A 70 11.21 12.22 18.05
N GLY A 71 11.22 11.58 19.23
CA GLY A 71 10.21 11.68 20.27
C GLY A 71 9.54 10.35 20.57
N GLU A 72 8.61 10.38 21.52
CA GLU A 72 7.86 9.19 21.92
C GLU A 72 6.80 8.84 20.88
N TRP A 73 6.76 7.57 20.51
CA TRP A 73 5.79 6.97 19.59
C TRP A 73 5.07 5.88 20.38
N THR A 74 3.76 6.00 20.56
CA THR A 74 3.00 5.12 21.45
C THR A 74 1.99 4.29 20.67
N VAL A 75 2.02 2.98 20.88
CA VAL A 75 1.06 2.07 20.29
C VAL A 75 -0.12 1.92 21.25
N ASP A 76 -1.33 2.16 20.78
CA ASP A 76 -2.53 1.69 21.45
C ASP A 76 -2.80 0.24 21.03
N TRP A 77 -2.23 -0.70 21.78
CA TRP A 77 -2.33 -2.12 21.47
C TRP A 77 -3.76 -2.63 21.51
N GLU A 78 -4.58 -2.18 22.45
CA GLU A 78 -5.97 -2.65 22.58
C GLU A 78 -6.77 -2.31 21.33
N ARG A 79 -6.65 -1.06 20.87
CA ARG A 79 -7.23 -0.63 19.61
C ARG A 79 -6.66 -1.39 18.42
N ALA A 80 -5.34 -1.54 18.34
CA ALA A 80 -4.69 -2.24 17.22
C ALA A 80 -5.23 -3.67 17.03
N TYR A 81 -5.47 -4.41 18.13
CA TYR A 81 -6.11 -5.73 18.03
C TYR A 81 -7.56 -5.67 17.59
N ALA A 82 -8.35 -4.80 18.21
CA ALA A 82 -9.78 -4.70 17.90
C ALA A 82 -9.97 -4.34 16.41
N ASP A 83 -9.19 -3.40 15.91
CA ASP A 83 -9.23 -2.97 14.52
C ASP A 83 -8.66 -4.06 13.58
N ALA A 84 -7.58 -4.75 13.94
CA ALA A 84 -7.06 -5.85 13.12
C ALA A 84 -8.05 -7.02 13.01
N GLN A 85 -8.77 -7.34 14.09
CA GLN A 85 -9.79 -8.38 14.07
C GLN A 85 -10.96 -8.00 13.15
N LYS A 86 -11.41 -6.74 13.17
CA LYS A 86 -12.46 -6.28 12.23
C LYS A 86 -12.04 -6.45 10.78
N VAL A 87 -10.79 -6.11 10.45
CA VAL A 87 -10.26 -6.28 9.09
C VAL A 87 -10.22 -7.75 8.71
N LEU A 88 -9.72 -8.62 9.59
CA LEU A 88 -9.69 -10.07 9.35
C LEU A 88 -11.09 -10.68 9.19
N ASP A 89 -12.07 -10.23 9.97
CA ASP A 89 -13.46 -10.68 9.88
C ASP A 89 -14.13 -10.21 8.57
N ALA A 90 -13.70 -9.07 8.03
CA ALA A 90 -14.18 -8.54 6.75
C ALA A 90 -13.57 -9.25 5.53
N ILE A 91 -12.48 -10.00 5.70
CA ILE A 91 -11.80 -10.67 4.58
C ILE A 91 -12.57 -11.91 4.13
N ASP A 92 -13.03 -11.92 2.88
CA ASP A 92 -13.49 -13.14 2.20
C ASP A 92 -12.29 -14.02 1.77
N PHE A 93 -11.90 -14.94 2.65
CA PHE A 93 -10.86 -15.95 2.40
C PHE A 93 -11.25 -17.01 1.35
N SER A 94 -12.45 -16.95 0.74
CA SER A 94 -12.73 -17.76 -0.46
C SER A 94 -12.11 -17.14 -1.73
N LYS A 95 -11.72 -15.86 -1.69
CA LYS A 95 -11.08 -15.16 -2.80
C LYS A 95 -9.57 -15.38 -2.79
N ARG A 96 -9.00 -15.45 -4.00
CA ARG A 96 -7.55 -15.53 -4.17
C ARG A 96 -6.87 -14.21 -3.83
N ASP A 97 -7.33 -13.11 -4.40
CA ASP A 97 -6.72 -11.80 -4.24
C ASP A 97 -7.40 -11.03 -3.08
N ILE A 98 -6.61 -10.66 -2.08
CA ILE A 98 -7.00 -9.83 -0.94
C ILE A 98 -6.38 -8.45 -1.15
N VAL A 99 -7.20 -7.43 -1.35
CA VAL A 99 -6.77 -6.04 -1.53
C VAL A 99 -7.06 -5.28 -0.26
N ILE A 100 -6.03 -4.75 0.40
CA ILE A 100 -6.17 -3.96 1.64
C ILE A 100 -5.82 -2.51 1.33
N TRP A 101 -6.77 -1.61 1.57
CA TRP A 101 -6.58 -0.16 1.47
C TRP A 101 -6.28 0.44 2.84
N ALA A 102 -5.11 1.05 3.02
CA ALA A 102 -4.80 1.86 4.20
C ALA A 102 -5.15 3.33 3.91
N PRO A 103 -6.20 3.89 4.54
CA PRO A 103 -6.63 5.26 4.26
C PRO A 103 -5.61 6.30 4.72
N GLY A 104 -5.68 7.49 4.12
CA GLY A 104 -4.95 8.67 4.59
C GLY A 104 -5.54 9.26 5.87
N THR A 105 -4.87 10.28 6.41
CA THR A 105 -5.34 10.96 7.62
C THR A 105 -6.73 11.58 7.39
N SER A 106 -7.61 11.39 8.38
CA SER A 106 -9.01 11.80 8.40
C SER A 106 -9.95 11.03 7.47
N ASN A 107 -9.48 9.92 6.89
CA ASN A 107 -10.28 9.02 6.07
C ASN A 107 -10.45 7.65 6.76
N HIS A 108 -11.59 6.98 6.56
CA HIS A 108 -11.92 5.69 7.20
C HIS A 108 -12.35 4.60 6.19
N GLY A 109 -12.17 4.83 4.90
CA GLY A 109 -12.56 3.87 3.87
C GLY A 109 -11.69 3.98 2.62
N PRO A 110 -11.92 3.10 1.62
CA PRO A 110 -11.28 3.18 0.32
C PRO A 110 -11.56 4.53 -0.35
N HIS A 111 -10.57 5.05 -1.06
CA HIS A 111 -10.81 6.20 -1.93
C HIS A 111 -11.83 5.81 -3.01
N PRO A 112 -12.88 6.62 -3.31
CA PRO A 112 -13.92 6.22 -4.26
C PRO A 112 -13.39 5.82 -5.64
N ALA A 113 -12.44 6.58 -6.19
CA ALA A 113 -11.80 6.26 -7.47
C ALA A 113 -10.96 4.95 -7.41
N PHE A 114 -10.43 4.59 -6.23
CA PHE A 114 -9.74 3.32 -6.04
C PHE A 114 -10.74 2.16 -5.95
N GLU A 115 -11.84 2.33 -5.22
CA GLU A 115 -12.93 1.35 -5.14
C GLU A 115 -13.51 1.05 -6.53
N GLU A 116 -13.81 2.07 -7.32
CA GLU A 116 -14.27 1.93 -8.70
C GLU A 116 -13.25 1.19 -9.57
N ALA A 117 -11.97 1.57 -9.49
CA ALA A 117 -10.91 0.91 -10.24
C ALA A 117 -10.74 -0.58 -9.87
N VAL A 118 -10.86 -0.94 -8.59
CA VAL A 118 -10.83 -2.34 -8.15
C VAL A 118 -12.06 -3.09 -8.67
N ALA A 119 -13.25 -2.51 -8.54
CA ALA A 119 -14.50 -3.11 -9.03
C ALA A 119 -14.46 -3.39 -10.54
N GLU A 120 -13.89 -2.47 -11.33
CA GLU A 120 -13.67 -2.64 -12.76
C GLU A 120 -12.64 -3.75 -13.04
N ALA A 121 -11.45 -3.65 -12.45
CA ALA A 121 -10.32 -4.56 -12.74
C ALA A 121 -10.61 -6.02 -12.37
N TYR A 122 -11.44 -6.23 -11.34
CA TYR A 122 -11.79 -7.55 -10.81
C TYR A 122 -13.21 -8.01 -11.16
N ARG A 123 -13.89 -7.31 -12.08
CA ARG A 123 -15.22 -7.67 -12.56
C ARG A 123 -15.25 -9.15 -12.98
N GLY A 124 -16.14 -9.92 -12.35
CA GLY A 124 -16.33 -11.35 -12.62
C GLY A 124 -15.25 -12.29 -12.08
N GLN A 125 -14.16 -11.77 -11.49
CA GLN A 125 -13.08 -12.56 -10.89
C GLN A 125 -13.18 -12.61 -9.36
N GLY A 126 -13.77 -11.58 -8.76
CA GLY A 126 -13.96 -11.46 -7.32
C GLY A 126 -12.66 -11.14 -6.58
N SER A 127 -12.31 -9.85 -6.49
CA SER A 127 -11.40 -9.36 -5.46
C SER A 127 -12.12 -9.23 -4.13
N ASN A 128 -11.35 -9.30 -3.05
CA ASN A 128 -11.79 -8.92 -1.73
C ASN A 128 -11.11 -7.60 -1.31
N LEU A 129 -11.77 -6.46 -1.56
CA LEU A 129 -11.31 -5.15 -1.12
C LEU A 129 -11.77 -4.88 0.32
N VAL A 130 -10.83 -4.62 1.21
CA VAL A 130 -11.09 -4.25 2.60
C VAL A 130 -10.30 -2.99 2.97
N ALA A 131 -10.87 -2.12 3.78
CA ALA A 131 -10.12 -1.01 4.37
C ALA A 131 -9.40 -1.47 5.64
N LEU A 132 -8.19 -0.97 5.86
CA LEU A 132 -7.52 -1.09 7.14
C LEU A 132 -8.22 -0.17 8.15
N GLU A 133 -8.78 -0.77 9.19
CA GLU A 133 -9.30 -0.02 10.33
C GLU A 133 -8.14 0.53 11.16
N TYR A 134 -8.09 1.84 11.36
CA TYR A 134 -7.22 2.47 12.36
C TYR A 134 -7.71 3.89 12.65
N GLU A 135 -7.01 4.59 13.54
CA GLU A 135 -7.43 5.92 13.97
C GLU A 135 -7.44 6.99 12.88
N ALA A 136 -6.49 6.94 11.95
CA ALA A 136 -6.35 7.92 10.88
C ALA A 136 -6.47 9.38 11.36
N THR A 137 -5.80 9.79 12.44
CA THR A 137 -5.86 11.17 12.94
C THR A 137 -4.52 11.89 12.85
N TRP A 138 -4.58 13.21 12.98
CA TRP A 138 -3.43 14.10 13.11
C TRP A 138 -2.66 13.91 14.42
N HIS A 139 -3.12 13.07 15.35
CA HIS A 139 -2.32 12.61 16.48
C HIS A 139 -1.32 11.54 16.03
N LEU A 140 -0.47 11.89 15.04
CA LEU A 140 0.41 10.98 14.31
C LEU A 140 1.28 10.11 15.23
N ARG A 141 1.74 10.67 16.37
CA ARG A 141 2.58 9.97 17.36
C ARG A 141 1.91 8.76 17.99
N ARG A 142 0.58 8.67 17.98
CA ARG A 142 -0.20 7.50 18.41
C ARG A 142 -0.84 6.79 17.21
N SER A 143 -1.46 7.56 16.31
CA SER A 143 -2.24 7.03 15.20
C SER A 143 -1.38 6.18 14.24
N LEU A 144 -0.17 6.65 13.89
CA LEU A 144 0.73 5.95 12.98
C LEU A 144 1.27 4.62 13.56
N PRO A 145 1.92 4.59 14.74
CA PRO A 145 2.42 3.33 15.31
C PRO A 145 1.29 2.35 15.65
N THR A 146 0.10 2.84 16.02
CA THR A 146 -1.10 1.98 16.18
C THR A 146 -1.52 1.37 14.85
N GLY A 147 -1.59 2.15 13.77
CA GLY A 147 -1.91 1.63 12.42
C GLY A 147 -0.88 0.62 11.90
N ILE A 148 0.41 0.84 12.17
CA ILE A 148 1.48 -0.13 11.87
C ILE A 148 1.26 -1.43 12.64
N ALA A 149 0.98 -1.34 13.95
CA ALA A 149 0.66 -2.52 14.75
C ALA A 149 -0.57 -3.27 14.22
N THR A 150 -1.65 -2.55 13.87
CA THR A 150 -2.85 -3.14 13.25
C THR A 150 -2.49 -3.89 11.96
N MET A 151 -1.81 -3.24 11.01
CA MET A 151 -1.48 -3.87 9.73
C MET A 151 -0.59 -5.10 9.91
N ARG A 152 0.38 -5.08 10.84
CA ARG A 152 1.18 -6.26 11.17
C ARG A 152 0.30 -7.41 11.67
N LEU A 153 -0.63 -7.13 12.58
CA LEU A 153 -1.55 -8.13 13.12
C LEU A 153 -2.46 -8.71 12.03
N VAL A 154 -2.93 -7.89 11.08
CA VAL A 154 -3.71 -8.36 9.92
C VAL A 154 -2.87 -9.28 9.04
N LEU A 155 -1.65 -8.90 8.66
CA LEU A 155 -0.78 -9.75 7.83
C LEU A 155 -0.41 -11.06 8.53
N GLU A 156 -0.14 -11.01 9.83
CA GLU A 156 0.09 -12.20 10.65
C GLU A 156 -1.15 -13.10 10.71
N GLY A 157 -2.34 -12.51 10.81
CA GLY A 157 -3.59 -13.25 10.75
C GLY A 157 -3.79 -13.95 9.41
N ILE A 158 -3.58 -13.24 8.29
CA ILE A 158 -3.66 -13.83 6.95
C ILE A 158 -2.64 -14.97 6.81
N ARG A 159 -1.40 -14.78 7.27
CA ARG A 159 -0.35 -15.81 7.26
C ARG A 159 -0.74 -17.03 8.07
N ALA A 160 -1.28 -16.85 9.28
CA ALA A 160 -1.67 -17.93 10.17
C ALA A 160 -2.89 -18.70 9.65
N ARG A 161 -3.81 -18.02 8.96
CA ARG A 161 -4.95 -18.64 8.29
C ARG A 161 -4.51 -19.60 7.18
N GLY A 162 -3.40 -19.29 6.50
CA GLY A 162 -2.86 -20.05 5.38
C GLY A 162 -3.67 -19.86 4.10
N GLY A 163 -3.36 -20.66 3.07
CA GLY A 163 -3.98 -20.57 1.75
C GLY A 163 -3.05 -19.98 0.68
N ASP A 164 -3.44 -20.10 -0.59
CA ASP A 164 -2.74 -19.52 -1.74
C ASP A 164 -3.32 -18.13 -2.08
N HIS A 165 -3.34 -17.25 -1.07
CA HIS A 165 -3.84 -15.89 -1.22
C HIS A 165 -2.74 -14.96 -1.72
N ARG A 166 -3.12 -14.02 -2.60
CA ARG A 166 -2.28 -12.90 -2.99
C ARG A 166 -2.67 -11.67 -2.19
N VAL A 167 -1.77 -11.14 -1.37
CA VAL A 167 -2.03 -9.97 -0.54
C VAL A 167 -1.49 -8.72 -1.23
N LEU A 168 -2.39 -7.81 -1.55
CA LEU A 168 -2.15 -6.60 -2.31
C LEU A 168 -2.45 -5.39 -1.43
N LEU A 169 -1.47 -4.54 -1.19
CA LEU A 169 -1.61 -3.37 -0.32
C LEU A 169 -1.66 -2.09 -1.14
N ALA A 170 -2.58 -1.19 -0.83
CA ALA A 170 -2.56 0.18 -1.33
C ALA A 170 -2.79 1.13 -0.18
N GLY A 171 -2.11 2.26 -0.17
CA GLY A 171 -2.41 3.29 0.83
C GLY A 171 -2.03 4.66 0.34
N GLU A 172 -2.63 5.65 0.99
CA GLU A 172 -2.46 7.06 0.69
C GLU A 172 -1.94 7.79 1.93
N SER A 173 -0.97 8.68 1.76
CA SER A 173 -0.51 9.60 2.81
C SER A 173 -0.08 8.85 4.10
N GLN A 174 -0.81 8.98 5.20
CA GLN A 174 -0.53 8.21 6.41
C GLN A 174 -0.70 6.70 6.22
N GLY A 175 -1.64 6.24 5.40
CA GLY A 175 -1.83 4.82 5.10
C GLY A 175 -0.69 4.23 4.29
N SER A 176 -0.15 4.99 3.33
CA SER A 176 1.06 4.57 2.60
C SER A 176 2.27 4.50 3.54
N TRP A 177 2.36 5.43 4.49
CA TRP A 177 3.38 5.41 5.54
C TRP A 177 3.30 4.11 6.36
N ILE A 178 2.12 3.75 6.83
CA ILE A 178 1.88 2.49 7.57
C ILE A 178 2.39 1.29 6.76
N ILE A 179 2.01 1.19 5.49
CA ILE A 179 2.40 0.07 4.64
C ILE A 179 3.93 0.03 4.46
N GLY A 180 4.57 1.18 4.21
CA GLY A 180 6.02 1.25 4.04
C GLY A 180 6.78 0.73 5.26
N GLU A 181 6.37 1.09 6.48
CA GLU A 181 7.03 0.62 7.70
C GLU A 181 6.80 -0.88 7.96
N VAL A 182 5.67 -1.42 7.52
CA VAL A 182 5.37 -2.86 7.63
C VAL A 182 6.18 -3.67 6.62
N LEU A 183 6.32 -3.18 5.40
CA LEU A 183 7.10 -3.84 4.36
C LEU A 183 8.60 -3.85 4.66
N ALA A 184 9.08 -2.93 5.50
CA ALA A 184 10.45 -2.93 5.97
C ALA A 184 10.75 -4.08 6.94
N ASP A 185 9.73 -4.72 7.53
CA ASP A 185 9.91 -5.87 8.41
C ASP A 185 9.99 -7.19 7.60
N PRO A 186 11.13 -7.91 7.62
CA PRO A 186 11.29 -9.18 6.90
C PRO A 186 10.35 -10.32 7.35
N ALA A 187 9.79 -10.26 8.56
CA ALA A 187 8.91 -11.28 9.12
C ALA A 187 7.52 -11.27 8.47
N VAL A 188 6.98 -10.09 8.17
CA VAL A 188 5.62 -9.91 7.63
C VAL A 188 5.61 -9.48 6.17
N SER A 189 6.66 -8.84 5.66
CA SER A 189 6.73 -8.41 4.26
C SER A 189 6.64 -9.55 3.24
N LYS A 190 6.97 -10.79 3.64
CA LYS A 190 6.85 -11.99 2.80
C LYS A 190 5.41 -12.41 2.53
N VAL A 191 4.46 -11.92 3.33
CA VAL A 191 3.03 -12.15 3.14
C VAL A 191 2.49 -11.28 1.99
N VAL A 192 3.17 -10.18 1.68
CA VAL A 192 2.70 -9.18 0.71
C VAL A 192 3.27 -9.47 -0.67
N ASP A 193 2.38 -9.66 -1.65
CA ASP A 193 2.74 -9.83 -3.05
C ASP A 193 3.18 -8.52 -3.67
N ARG A 194 2.37 -7.46 -3.48
CA ARG A 194 2.60 -6.13 -4.06
C ARG A 194 2.03 -5.03 -3.20
N ALA A 195 2.61 -3.84 -3.33
CA ALA A 195 2.13 -2.64 -2.66
C ALA A 195 2.21 -1.39 -3.54
N VAL A 196 1.24 -0.49 -3.38
CA VAL A 196 1.29 0.88 -3.93
C VAL A 196 1.21 1.89 -2.80
N LEU A 197 2.14 2.83 -2.80
CA LEU A 197 2.27 3.89 -1.80
C LEU A 197 2.03 5.24 -2.49
N LEU A 198 0.85 5.82 -2.32
CA LEU A 198 0.48 7.12 -2.88
C LEU A 198 0.75 8.24 -1.86
N GLY A 199 1.46 9.29 -2.25
CA GLY A 199 1.82 10.37 -1.32
C GLY A 199 2.67 9.89 -0.14
N HIS A 200 3.60 8.95 -0.39
CA HIS A 200 4.44 8.34 0.63
C HIS A 200 5.29 9.38 1.35
N PRO A 201 5.07 9.62 2.67
CA PRO A 201 5.73 10.70 3.35
C PRO A 201 7.24 10.52 3.40
N TRP A 202 7.99 11.57 3.11
CA TRP A 202 9.45 11.53 3.25
C TRP A 202 9.89 11.32 4.71
N LEU A 203 9.03 11.70 5.66
CA LEU A 203 9.26 11.51 7.09
C LEU A 203 9.23 10.04 7.53
N ALA A 204 8.78 9.13 6.67
CA ALA A 204 8.85 7.70 6.94
C ALA A 204 10.28 7.26 7.19
N ALA A 205 10.48 6.43 8.20
CA ALA A 205 11.78 5.88 8.53
C ALA A 205 12.30 5.04 7.36
N HIS A 206 11.41 4.29 6.72
CA HIS A 206 11.71 3.52 5.52
C HIS A 206 11.16 4.23 4.27
N GLN A 207 12.09 4.54 3.37
CA GLN A 207 11.79 5.06 2.04
C GLN A 207 11.95 3.93 1.03
N TYR A 208 11.17 3.97 -0.04
CA TYR A 208 11.26 3.04 -1.16
C TYR A 208 11.67 3.82 -2.39
N ASN A 209 12.93 3.68 -2.80
CA ASN A 209 13.41 4.25 -4.05
C ASN A 209 13.08 3.33 -5.23
N HIS A 210 13.11 3.89 -6.44
CA HIS A 210 12.88 3.13 -7.65
C HIS A 210 13.86 1.95 -7.76
N GLY A 211 13.33 0.73 -7.84
CA GLY A 211 14.11 -0.49 -8.04
C GLY A 211 14.62 -1.18 -6.76
N GLU A 212 14.33 -0.65 -5.56
CA GLU A 212 14.71 -1.30 -4.29
C GLU A 212 13.89 -2.56 -4.01
N ASP A 213 12.57 -2.48 -4.22
CA ASP A 213 11.67 -3.64 -4.16
C ASP A 213 10.75 -3.63 -5.38
N PRO A 214 10.87 -4.57 -6.33
CA PRO A 214 10.03 -4.62 -7.53
C PRO A 214 8.55 -4.86 -7.22
N ARG A 215 8.21 -5.27 -5.99
CA ARG A 215 6.82 -5.45 -5.53
C ARG A 215 6.18 -4.14 -5.11
N VAL A 216 6.96 -3.08 -4.87
CA VAL A 216 6.49 -1.82 -4.29
C VAL A 216 6.56 -0.72 -5.34
N ARG A 217 5.46 0.01 -5.50
CA ARG A 217 5.44 1.22 -6.31
C ARG A 217 5.09 2.43 -5.46
N VAL A 218 5.95 3.45 -5.49
CA VAL A 218 5.67 4.76 -4.92
C VAL A 218 5.16 5.70 -6.01
N ILE A 219 4.05 6.38 -5.76
CA ILE A 219 3.43 7.37 -6.64
C ILE A 219 3.31 8.68 -5.85
N ASN A 220 4.19 9.64 -6.13
CA ASN A 220 4.19 10.94 -5.49
C ASN A 220 4.12 12.03 -6.55
N HIS A 221 3.21 12.98 -6.40
CA HIS A 221 3.13 14.12 -7.32
C HIS A 221 4.23 15.14 -7.08
N ALA A 222 4.67 15.79 -8.16
CA ALA A 222 5.49 16.98 -8.05
C ALA A 222 4.71 18.07 -7.29
N GLY A 223 5.29 18.60 -6.23
CA GLY A 223 4.63 19.57 -5.35
C GLY A 223 3.83 18.95 -4.20
N ASP A 224 3.72 17.61 -4.12
CA ASP A 224 3.20 16.99 -2.91
C ASP A 224 4.20 17.14 -1.76
N MET A 225 3.89 18.13 -0.94
CA MET A 225 4.64 18.53 0.23
C MET A 225 4.93 17.43 1.24
N VAL A 226 4.00 16.50 1.43
CA VAL A 226 4.13 15.43 2.41
C VAL A 226 5.19 14.43 1.95
N ALA A 227 5.26 14.23 0.63
CA ALA A 227 6.22 13.36 -0.05
C ALA A 227 7.58 14.01 -0.31
N MET A 228 7.71 15.34 -0.21
CA MET A 228 8.95 16.04 -0.53
C MET A 228 10.05 15.83 0.54
N PRO A 229 11.32 15.71 0.15
CA PRO A 229 12.45 15.67 1.07
C PRO A 229 12.63 16.93 1.92
N VAL A 230 12.67 16.75 3.24
CA VAL A 230 12.99 17.81 4.20
C VAL A 230 14.49 17.79 4.50
N ASN A 231 15.20 18.85 4.14
CA ASN A 231 16.55 19.16 4.62
C ASN A 231 16.50 19.56 6.11
N GLY A 232 17.47 19.08 6.89
CA GLY A 232 17.62 19.43 8.31
C GLY A 232 16.96 18.41 9.26
N ASP A 233 16.49 18.88 10.42
CA ASP A 233 15.90 18.03 11.46
C ASP A 233 14.48 17.56 11.05
N PRO A 234 14.25 16.26 10.84
CA PRO A 234 12.93 15.72 10.49
C PRO A 234 11.84 16.03 11.53
N THR A 235 12.23 16.24 12.79
CA THR A 235 11.31 16.63 13.87
C THR A 235 10.70 18.01 13.61
N VAL A 236 11.51 18.95 13.12
CA VAL A 236 11.05 20.29 12.73
C VAL A 236 10.12 20.21 11.52
N GLY A 237 10.41 19.33 10.56
CA GLY A 237 9.54 19.08 9.41
C GLY A 237 8.16 18.56 9.81
N LEU A 238 8.12 17.54 10.69
CA LEU A 238 6.87 16.99 11.22
C LEU A 238 6.08 18.05 11.99
N ASP A 239 6.73 18.80 12.88
CA ASP A 239 6.08 19.86 13.67
C ASP A 239 5.51 20.98 12.77
N ALA A 240 6.20 21.33 11.68
CA ALA A 240 5.71 22.31 10.72
C ALA A 240 4.44 21.79 10.01
N ILE A 241 4.45 20.56 9.49
CA ILE A 241 3.27 19.96 8.84
C ILE A 241 2.07 19.96 9.79
N LEU A 242 2.28 19.54 11.04
CA LEU A 242 1.23 19.52 12.06
C LEU A 242 0.70 20.94 12.34
N ALA A 243 1.59 21.92 12.56
CA ALA A 243 1.22 23.30 12.87
C ALA A 243 0.31 23.93 11.82
N ILE A 244 0.53 23.62 10.54
CA ILE A 244 -0.21 24.24 9.44
C ILE A 244 -1.57 23.62 9.28
N ARG A 245 -1.64 22.29 9.44
CA ARG A 245 -2.90 21.57 9.36
C ARG A 245 -3.80 21.85 10.55
N THR A 246 -3.23 22.07 11.74
CA THR A 246 -4.01 22.46 12.93
C THR A 246 -4.21 23.97 13.07
N LEU A 247 -3.60 24.79 12.20
CA LEU A 247 -3.55 26.24 12.31
C LEU A 247 -3.07 26.72 13.70
N ASP A 248 -2.17 25.96 14.34
CA ASP A 248 -1.66 26.27 15.67
C ASP A 248 -0.62 27.39 15.60
N ILE A 249 -1.07 28.62 15.86
CA ILE A 249 -0.24 29.82 15.88
C ILE A 249 0.88 29.78 16.91
N SER A 250 0.80 28.93 17.94
CA SER A 250 1.89 28.77 18.92
C SER A 250 3.14 28.14 18.31
N LYS A 251 2.99 27.49 17.15
CA LYS A 251 4.04 26.78 16.42
C LYS A 251 4.64 27.59 15.26
N VAL A 252 4.32 28.88 15.13
CA VAL A 252 4.87 29.75 14.08
C VAL A 252 6.41 29.73 14.06
N GLY A 253 7.06 29.60 15.21
CA GLY A 253 8.52 29.45 15.26
C GLY A 253 9.03 28.17 14.55
N SER A 254 8.36 27.04 14.74
CA SER A 254 8.69 25.78 14.05
C SER A 254 8.37 25.87 12.55
N LEU A 255 7.28 26.52 12.19
CA LEU A 255 6.93 26.83 10.80
C LEU A 255 8.03 27.61 10.10
N LEU A 256 8.47 28.73 10.68
CA LEU A 256 9.53 29.58 10.12
C LEU A 256 10.86 28.83 10.01
N LYS A 257 11.23 28.05 11.04
CA LYS A 257 12.44 27.21 10.99
C LYS A 257 12.35 26.15 9.88
N GLY A 258 11.18 25.53 9.72
CA GLY A 258 10.90 24.58 8.64
C GLY A 258 11.04 25.21 7.26
N ILE A 259 10.45 26.39 7.04
CA ILE A 259 10.54 27.16 5.78
C ILE A 259 11.98 27.56 5.48
N ILE A 260 12.73 28.04 6.49
CA ILE A 260 14.14 28.45 6.29
C ILE A 260 15.02 27.24 5.93
N ALA A 261 14.82 26.11 6.62
CA ALA A 261 15.55 24.88 6.32
C ALA A 261 15.14 24.30 4.95
N ASN A 262 13.93 24.61 4.48
CA ASN A 262 13.33 24.02 3.29
C ASN A 262 12.56 25.05 2.46
N PRO A 263 13.26 25.96 1.77
CA PRO A 263 12.60 27.09 1.10
C PRO A 263 11.60 26.63 0.03
N LYS A 264 11.92 25.60 -0.75
CA LYS A 264 10.99 25.00 -1.73
C LYS A 264 9.72 24.48 -1.07
N GLN A 265 9.87 23.65 -0.04
CA GLN A 265 8.72 23.12 0.68
C GLN A 265 7.96 24.26 1.34
N GLY A 266 8.63 25.24 1.93
CA GLY A 266 8.01 26.42 2.52
C GLY A 266 7.17 27.23 1.54
N VAL A 267 7.58 27.36 0.29
CA VAL A 267 6.78 27.98 -0.77
C VAL A 267 5.54 27.14 -1.08
N GLU A 268 5.70 25.83 -1.30
CA GLU A 268 4.54 24.93 -1.46
C GLU A 268 3.63 24.97 -0.22
N LEU A 269 4.20 25.17 0.96
CA LEU A 269 3.48 25.26 2.23
C LEU A 269 2.60 26.47 2.30
N LEU A 270 3.14 27.61 1.89
CA LEU A 270 2.38 28.84 1.79
C LEU A 270 1.30 28.71 0.71
N LYS A 271 1.55 27.99 -0.39
CA LYS A 271 0.49 27.66 -1.36
C LYS A 271 -0.59 26.77 -0.75
N SER A 272 -0.25 25.78 0.09
CA SER A 272 -1.22 24.94 0.81
C SER A 272 -2.17 25.77 1.69
N ILE A 273 -1.68 26.86 2.29
CA ILE A 273 -2.52 27.83 3.01
C ILE A 273 -3.48 28.55 2.05
N THR A 274 -3.04 28.88 0.83
CA THR A 274 -3.95 29.45 -0.18
C THR A 274 -5.04 28.48 -0.62
N HIS A 275 -4.80 27.16 -0.58
CA HIS A 275 -5.85 26.15 -0.81
C HIS A 275 -6.90 26.11 0.31
N ALA A 276 -6.60 26.64 1.50
CA ALA A 276 -7.59 26.83 2.56
C ALA A 276 -8.55 28.00 2.30
N ILE A 277 -8.28 28.83 1.27
CA ILE A 277 -9.14 29.92 0.85
C ILE A 277 -10.19 29.37 -0.13
N PRO A 278 -11.49 29.40 0.19
CA PRO A 278 -12.52 28.70 -0.59
C PRO A 278 -12.54 29.04 -2.09
N PHE A 279 -12.34 30.32 -2.45
CA PHE A 279 -12.40 30.73 -3.86
C PHE A 279 -11.16 30.34 -4.68
N VAL A 280 -10.02 30.05 -4.04
CA VAL A 280 -8.77 29.65 -4.72
C VAL A 280 -8.75 28.15 -4.97
N LYS A 281 -9.38 27.39 -4.08
CA LYS A 281 -9.44 25.92 -4.12
C LYS A 281 -9.95 25.38 -5.45
N ASP A 282 -10.84 26.11 -6.12
CA ASP A 282 -11.42 25.69 -7.41
C ASP A 282 -10.49 25.95 -8.61
N PHE A 283 -9.44 26.75 -8.45
CA PHE A 283 -8.52 27.12 -9.54
C PHE A 283 -7.17 26.41 -9.49
N ILE A 284 -6.77 25.87 -8.34
CA ILE A 284 -5.49 25.19 -8.16
C ILE A 284 -5.75 23.79 -7.64
N LYS A 285 -5.43 22.78 -8.46
CA LYS A 285 -5.52 21.37 -8.06
C LYS A 285 -4.55 21.13 -6.90
N ASP A 286 -5.05 20.56 -5.79
CA ASP A 286 -4.21 20.14 -4.68
C ASP A 286 -3.29 18.99 -5.17
N PRO A 287 -1.96 19.15 -5.13
CA PRO A 287 -1.04 18.11 -5.58
C PRO A 287 -1.12 16.83 -4.75
N HIS A 288 -1.75 16.87 -3.57
CA HIS A 288 -1.98 15.69 -2.72
C HIS A 288 -3.22 14.87 -3.12
N VAL A 289 -3.89 15.20 -4.24
CA VAL A 289 -5.05 14.43 -4.76
C VAL A 289 -4.61 13.47 -5.86
N TYR A 290 -4.86 12.17 -5.65
CA TYR A 290 -4.35 11.05 -6.46
C TYR A 290 -5.41 10.36 -7.34
N ASP A 291 -6.55 11.01 -7.61
CA ASP A 291 -7.68 10.41 -8.34
C ASP A 291 -7.29 9.82 -9.71
N GLY A 292 -6.39 10.47 -10.44
CA GLY A 292 -5.96 10.05 -11.78
C GLY A 292 -5.05 8.82 -11.78
N GLU A 293 -4.48 8.51 -10.62
CA GLU A 293 -3.45 7.50 -10.44
C GLU A 293 -4.05 6.19 -9.90
N MET A 294 -5.29 6.21 -9.41
CA MET A 294 -5.95 5.06 -8.78
C MET A 294 -6.08 3.86 -9.72
N SER A 295 -6.48 4.07 -10.98
CA SER A 295 -6.55 2.97 -11.96
C SER A 295 -5.19 2.34 -12.22
N ARG A 296 -4.13 3.16 -12.34
CA ARG A 296 -2.75 2.69 -12.55
C ARG A 296 -2.22 1.94 -11.33
N ALA A 297 -2.59 2.38 -10.12
CA ALA A 297 -2.28 1.67 -8.89
C ALA A 297 -2.87 0.25 -8.89
N VAL A 298 -4.15 0.12 -9.25
CA VAL A 298 -4.83 -1.19 -9.34
C VAL A 298 -4.22 -2.08 -10.43
N GLU A 299 -3.89 -1.53 -11.59
CA GLU A 299 -3.19 -2.27 -12.65
C GLU A 299 -1.84 -2.82 -12.19
N PHE A 300 -1.05 -2.01 -11.48
CA PHE A 300 0.21 -2.48 -10.89
C PHE A 300 -0.02 -3.60 -9.87
N LEU A 301 -1.00 -3.47 -8.96
CA LEU A 301 -1.31 -4.53 -8.01
C LEU A 301 -1.68 -5.84 -8.72
N ARG A 302 -2.47 -5.75 -9.79
CA ARG A 302 -2.92 -6.93 -10.53
C ARG A 302 -1.81 -7.57 -11.36
N HIS A 303 -1.07 -6.79 -12.14
CA HIS A 303 -0.15 -7.29 -13.17
C HIS A 303 1.33 -7.13 -12.83
N GLY A 304 1.71 -6.24 -11.91
CA GLY A 304 3.09 -6.01 -11.49
C GLY A 304 3.87 -5.17 -12.47
N THR A 305 3.17 -4.60 -13.44
CA THR A 305 3.70 -3.68 -14.44
C THR A 305 2.78 -2.48 -14.45
N LEU A 306 3.36 -1.29 -14.54
CA LEU A 306 2.61 -0.12 -14.95
C LEU A 306 2.54 -0.15 -16.47
N PRO A 307 1.38 0.09 -17.09
CA PRO A 307 1.37 0.38 -18.50
C PRO A 307 2.29 1.58 -18.74
N ILE A 308 3.17 1.43 -19.73
CA ILE A 308 3.93 2.54 -20.27
C ILE A 308 2.87 3.48 -20.85
N SER A 309 2.51 4.52 -20.10
CA SER A 309 1.68 5.57 -20.65
C SER A 309 2.47 6.17 -21.80
N GLY A 310 1.92 6.12 -23.01
CA GLY A 310 2.49 6.81 -24.17
C GLY A 310 2.43 8.34 -24.05
N ASP A 311 2.15 8.87 -22.86
CA ASP A 311 2.06 10.28 -22.61
C ASP A 311 3.45 10.85 -22.38
N LEU A 312 3.86 11.78 -23.26
CA LEU A 312 5.15 12.45 -23.23
C LEU A 312 5.35 13.21 -21.90
N ALA A 313 4.25 13.59 -21.24
CA ALA A 313 4.23 14.19 -19.91
C ALA A 313 4.69 13.21 -18.82
N ASP A 314 4.47 11.90 -18.96
CA ASP A 314 5.06 10.93 -18.05
C ASP A 314 6.55 10.72 -18.35
N LEU A 315 6.95 10.77 -19.62
CA LEU A 315 8.35 10.69 -20.02
C LEU A 315 9.19 11.92 -19.58
N LEU A 316 8.54 13.08 -19.41
CA LEU A 316 9.16 14.36 -19.03
C LEU A 316 8.86 14.79 -17.57
N GLY A 317 7.76 14.32 -16.98
CA GLY A 317 7.27 14.65 -15.64
C GLY A 317 7.42 13.51 -14.61
N VAL A 318 7.59 12.27 -15.07
CA VAL A 318 8.16 11.15 -14.30
C VAL A 318 9.67 11.07 -14.58
N ALA A 319 10.30 12.22 -14.84
CA ALA A 319 11.60 12.51 -14.24
C ALA A 319 11.41 12.50 -12.71
N GLN A 320 11.18 11.29 -12.17
CA GLN A 320 11.26 10.96 -10.76
C GLN A 320 12.52 11.63 -10.29
N MET A 321 12.40 12.57 -9.35
CA MET A 321 13.55 13.24 -8.78
C MET A 321 14.55 12.15 -8.43
N PRO A 322 15.69 12.07 -9.14
CA PRO A 322 16.79 11.29 -8.62
C PRO A 322 17.07 11.92 -7.26
N ASN A 323 17.38 11.11 -6.25
CA ASN A 323 18.03 11.62 -5.05
C ASN A 323 19.44 12.21 -5.35
N GLY A 324 19.69 12.68 -6.58
CA GLY A 324 20.92 13.30 -7.07
C GLY A 324 20.66 14.74 -7.46
N LEU A 325 21.39 15.64 -6.80
CA LEU A 325 21.41 17.09 -6.94
C LEU A 325 21.19 17.59 -8.39
N LEU A 326 20.14 18.39 -8.59
CA LEU A 326 20.19 19.47 -9.58
C LEU A 326 21.13 20.57 -9.05
N ASP A 327 21.88 21.20 -9.96
CA ASP A 327 22.86 22.25 -9.67
C ASP A 327 22.26 23.33 -8.75
N PRO A 328 22.71 23.42 -7.48
CA PRO A 328 22.11 24.31 -6.48
C PRO A 328 22.29 25.80 -6.80
N ALA A 329 23.24 26.16 -7.68
CA ALA A 329 23.59 27.56 -7.92
C ALA A 329 22.54 28.35 -8.70
N HIS A 330 21.78 27.71 -9.60
CA HIS A 330 20.74 28.40 -10.39
C HIS A 330 19.41 28.54 -9.66
N ASP A 331 19.18 27.75 -8.62
CA ASP A 331 17.93 27.75 -7.86
C ASP A 331 17.99 28.69 -6.65
N GLU A 332 19.18 28.89 -6.07
CA GLU A 332 19.34 29.66 -4.83
C GLU A 332 18.93 31.14 -4.95
N GLU A 333 19.22 31.79 -6.08
CA GLU A 333 18.83 33.19 -6.36
C GLU A 333 17.30 33.34 -6.42
N ALA A 334 16.62 32.40 -7.09
CA ALA A 334 15.16 32.38 -7.21
C ALA A 334 14.50 32.16 -5.83
N HIS A 335 15.06 31.25 -5.01
CA HIS A 335 14.60 31.01 -3.64
C HIS A 335 14.83 32.21 -2.72
N ARG A 336 16.00 32.86 -2.79
CA ARG A 336 16.27 34.09 -2.03
C ARG A 336 15.33 35.22 -2.45
N ARG A 337 14.91 35.29 -3.70
CA ARG A 337 13.92 36.27 -4.17
C ARG A 337 12.53 35.99 -3.58
N LEU A 338 12.07 34.75 -3.62
CA LEU A 338 10.77 34.33 -3.06
C LEU A 338 10.72 34.51 -1.53
N ALA A 339 11.78 34.14 -0.81
CA ALA A 339 11.86 34.33 0.64
C ALA A 339 11.75 35.81 1.05
N ARG A 340 12.40 36.72 0.29
CA ARG A 340 12.29 38.18 0.49
C ARG A 340 10.87 38.69 0.24
N GLN A 341 10.20 38.17 -0.80
CA GLN A 341 8.81 38.53 -1.10
C GLN A 341 7.84 38.06 -0.01
N ALA A 342 7.99 36.84 0.49
CA ALA A 342 7.18 36.31 1.59
C ALA A 342 7.37 37.11 2.89
N ALA A 343 8.62 37.46 3.23
CA ALA A 343 8.92 38.29 4.39
C ALA A 343 8.29 39.69 4.28
N ALA A 344 8.32 40.31 3.09
CA ALA A 344 7.70 41.60 2.84
C ALA A 344 6.17 41.54 2.96
N ALA A 345 5.54 40.49 2.42
CA ALA A 345 4.10 40.28 2.51
C ALA A 345 3.64 40.12 3.97
N TYR A 346 4.37 39.33 4.77
CA TYR A 346 4.09 39.15 6.19
C TYR A 346 4.23 40.46 7.00
N ALA A 347 5.27 41.24 6.71
CA ALA A 347 5.46 42.55 7.35
C ALA A 347 4.31 43.53 7.02
N ALA A 348 3.84 43.55 5.77
CA ALA A 348 2.70 44.35 5.35
C ALA A 348 1.39 43.93 6.05
N GLN A 349 1.18 42.62 6.21
CA GLN A 349 0.02 42.08 6.91
C GLN A 349 0.04 42.48 8.41
N ARG A 350 1.20 42.41 9.08
CA ARG A 350 1.33 42.88 10.47
C ARG A 350 1.11 44.38 10.62
N ALA A 351 1.60 45.19 9.68
CA ALA A 351 1.37 46.63 9.70
C ALA A 351 -0.11 46.97 9.54
N THR A 352 -0.83 46.24 8.69
CA THR A 352 -2.28 46.41 8.48
C THR A 352 -3.08 45.99 9.72
N ALA A 353 -2.65 44.94 10.43
CA ALA A 353 -3.31 44.49 11.66
C ALA A 353 -3.03 45.37 12.90
N ALA A 354 -2.03 46.24 12.82
CA ALA A 354 -1.65 47.16 13.88
C ALA A 354 -2.22 48.58 13.71
N ALA A 355 -2.81 48.86 12.54
CA ALA A 355 -3.47 50.13 12.20
C ALA A 355 -4.99 50.01 12.45
#